data_AF-A0A084W9H9-F1
#
_entry.id   AF-A0A084W9H9-F1
#
_cell.length_a   1.000
_cell.length_b   1.000
_cell.length_c   1.000
_cell.angle_alpha   90.00
_cell.angle_beta   90.00
_cell.angle_gamma   90.00
#
_symmetry.space_group_name_H-M   'P 1'
#
loop_
_entity.id
_entity.type
_entity.pdbx_description
1 polymer ?
#
loop_
_entity_poly.entity_id
_entity_poly.type
_entity_poly.pdbx_seq_one_letter_code
_entity_poly.pdbx_strand_id
1 'polypeptide(L)'
;MYEASRNSCHCHRLRSIAEQCTCDLKDLYNDRWSYRGHQLNQSLRSFPNHCHGCVQQPSYYVHPDGNETARDLSDIQYSQNQYYPSAVDHSRGRISPRSPPFVTTLPRSSTPTNGCWDKLSLSIWQRFTAIKQTEKTFLQKMNLWGHLYECVQKIPRLPKFELFLMGSTISGFGMEGSDIDMCVVAKDGPLYCDLRTEALENLLHVKQFLDRMPSSNLEQISLICAMVPILRLKHKSDDFDIEISFNNYVGIRNTQLLHCYAQLDWRVRPLVIIVKLWAKHNNLNDPKNCTLSSYSLALMVINFLQCGVSPPVLPCLHELYPEKFSGPVNTDRLKLFERVEAFSTDNDDTLSSLFINFLKYYTKFE
;
A
#
# COMPACT_ATOMS: atom_id res chain seq x y z
N MET A 1 5.87 -32.81 -16.43
CA MET A 1 4.82 -33.38 -15.55
C MET A 1 4.78 -32.75 -14.15
N TYR A 2 5.46 -31.62 -13.88
CA TYR A 2 5.56 -31.01 -12.54
C TYR A 2 4.88 -29.62 -12.39
N GLU A 3 4.10 -29.18 -13.38
CA GLU A 3 3.45 -27.85 -13.37
C GLU A 3 1.91 -27.88 -13.24
N ALA A 4 1.27 -29.04 -13.37
CA ALA A 4 -0.20 -29.10 -13.40
C ALA A 4 -0.88 -29.23 -12.01
N SER A 5 -0.15 -29.59 -10.95
CA SER A 5 -0.77 -29.91 -9.64
C SER A 5 -0.72 -28.78 -8.60
N ARG A 6 0.03 -27.70 -8.84
CA ARG A 6 0.15 -26.58 -7.87
C ARG A 6 -0.90 -25.49 -8.06
N ASN A 7 -1.40 -25.26 -9.27
CA ASN A 7 -2.41 -24.21 -9.53
C ASN A 7 -3.83 -24.63 -9.07
N SER A 8 -4.11 -25.93 -8.96
CA SER A 8 -5.42 -26.45 -8.56
C SER A 8 -5.71 -26.22 -7.06
N CYS A 9 -4.74 -26.42 -6.16
CA CYS A 9 -5.00 -26.43 -4.72
C CYS A 9 -5.36 -25.03 -4.16
N HIS A 10 -4.71 -23.98 -4.64
CA HIS A 10 -4.88 -22.60 -4.15
C HIS A 10 -6.18 -21.98 -4.64
N CYS A 11 -6.50 -22.17 -5.92
CA CYS A 11 -7.79 -21.76 -6.47
C CYS A 11 -8.94 -22.51 -5.79
N HIS A 12 -8.83 -23.83 -5.56
CA HIS A 12 -9.87 -24.57 -4.83
C HIS A 12 -10.04 -24.09 -3.38
N ARG A 13 -8.95 -23.77 -2.68
CA ARG A 13 -9.03 -23.26 -1.30
C ARG A 13 -9.61 -21.84 -1.24
N LEU A 14 -9.25 -20.97 -2.19
CA LEU A 14 -9.86 -19.63 -2.33
C LEU A 14 -11.35 -19.73 -2.68
N ARG A 15 -11.73 -20.61 -3.62
CA ARG A 15 -13.13 -20.86 -3.98
C ARG A 15 -13.92 -21.36 -2.78
N SER A 16 -13.43 -22.40 -2.09
CA SER A 16 -14.09 -22.96 -0.91
C SER A 16 -14.23 -21.95 0.24
N ILE A 17 -13.21 -21.13 0.51
CA ILE A 17 -13.27 -20.10 1.55
C ILE A 17 -14.15 -18.91 1.12
N ALA A 18 -14.13 -18.51 -0.15
CA ALA A 18 -15.01 -17.47 -0.66
C ALA A 18 -16.48 -17.91 -0.62
N GLU A 19 -16.78 -19.16 -0.96
CA GLU A 19 -18.10 -19.79 -0.81
C GLU A 19 -18.54 -19.82 0.66
N GLN A 20 -17.66 -20.22 1.57
CA GLN A 20 -17.93 -20.20 3.01
C GLN A 20 -18.13 -18.78 3.54
N CYS A 21 -17.33 -17.80 3.09
CA CYS A 21 -17.44 -16.40 3.51
C CYS A 21 -18.69 -15.71 2.96
N THR A 22 -19.21 -16.09 1.79
CA THR A 22 -20.53 -15.63 1.34
C THR A 22 -21.65 -16.08 2.27
N CYS A 23 -21.48 -17.21 2.97
CA CYS A 23 -22.40 -17.71 3.99
C CYS A 23 -22.18 -17.06 5.37
N ASP A 24 -20.95 -16.65 5.70
CA ASP A 24 -20.52 -16.18 7.03
C ASP A 24 -20.35 -14.66 7.17
N LEU A 25 -20.93 -13.84 6.28
CA LEU A 25 -20.96 -12.36 6.35
C LEU A 25 -21.42 -11.77 7.72
N LYS A 26 -21.96 -12.60 8.61
CA LYS A 26 -22.31 -12.28 10.00
C LYS A 26 -21.11 -11.88 10.87
N ASP A 27 -19.90 -12.34 10.58
CA ASP A 27 -18.71 -12.01 11.39
C ASP A 27 -18.12 -10.62 11.10
N LEU A 28 -18.33 -10.10 9.89
CA LEU A 28 -18.06 -8.70 9.56
C LEU A 28 -19.00 -7.75 10.33
N TYR A 29 -20.23 -8.19 10.58
CA TYR A 29 -21.27 -7.42 11.27
C TYR A 29 -20.97 -7.16 12.75
N ASN A 30 -20.07 -7.96 13.35
CA ASN A 30 -19.76 -7.98 14.78
C ASN A 30 -18.36 -7.46 15.13
N ASP A 31 -17.66 -6.82 14.19
CA ASP A 31 -16.36 -6.16 14.43
C ASP A 31 -15.26 -7.07 15.02
N ARG A 32 -15.35 -8.39 14.80
CA ARG A 32 -14.43 -9.39 15.39
C ARG A 32 -13.08 -9.50 14.67
N TRP A 33 -12.77 -8.60 13.75
CA TRP A 33 -11.53 -8.62 12.96
C TRP A 33 -10.39 -7.95 13.74
N SER A 34 -9.82 -8.68 14.70
CA SER A 34 -8.60 -8.21 15.39
C SER A 34 -7.40 -8.24 14.43
N TYR A 35 -6.78 -7.06 14.24
CA TYR A 35 -5.47 -6.96 13.62
C TYR A 35 -4.46 -7.53 14.61
N ARG A 36 -3.96 -8.75 14.38
CA ARG A 36 -2.76 -9.22 15.08
C ARG A 36 -1.54 -8.57 14.43
N GLY A 37 -1.28 -7.35 14.89
CA GLY A 37 -0.03 -6.61 14.84
C GLY A 37 -0.04 -5.79 16.13
N HIS A 38 0.55 -6.36 17.18
CA HIS A 38 0.67 -5.88 18.55
C HIS A 38 -0.63 -5.50 19.31
N GLN A 39 -0.75 -6.04 20.53
CA GLN A 39 -1.86 -5.78 21.45
C GLN A 39 -1.95 -4.28 21.80
N LEU A 40 -2.98 -3.61 21.27
CA LEU A 40 -3.51 -2.39 21.90
C LEU A 40 -4.78 -2.77 22.65
N ASN A 41 -4.63 -2.95 23.96
CA ASN A 41 -5.74 -3.03 24.90
C ASN A 41 -6.48 -1.68 24.91
N GLN A 42 -7.63 -1.58 24.24
CA GLN A 42 -8.67 -0.63 24.63
C GLN A 42 -10.04 -1.31 24.51
N SER A 43 -10.73 -1.34 25.64
CA SER A 43 -12.04 -1.92 25.87
C SER A 43 -13.13 -1.08 25.19
N LEU A 44 -13.67 -1.56 24.08
CA LEU A 44 -14.94 -1.03 23.55
C LEU A 44 -16.09 -1.70 24.30
N ARG A 45 -16.70 -0.92 25.20
CA ARG A 45 -17.92 -1.28 25.91
C ARG A 45 -19.06 -1.51 24.90
N SER A 46 -19.78 -2.61 25.12
CA SER A 46 -21.01 -3.02 24.46
C SER A 46 -22.06 -1.90 24.41
N PHE A 47 -22.64 -1.64 23.24
CA PHE A 47 -23.87 -0.85 23.11
C PHE A 47 -25.08 -1.74 22.81
N PRO A 48 -26.28 -1.40 23.30
CA PRO A 48 -27.43 -2.31 23.31
C PRO A 48 -28.09 -2.43 21.93
N ASN A 49 -28.59 -3.64 21.65
CA ASN A 49 -29.48 -3.94 20.53
C ASN A 49 -30.77 -3.15 20.63
N HIS A 50 -31.00 -2.14 19.78
CA HIS A 50 -32.34 -1.75 19.34
C HIS A 50 -32.31 -1.33 17.85
N CYS A 51 -33.12 -2.04 17.06
CA CYS A 51 -33.37 -1.77 15.66
C CYS A 51 -34.37 -0.60 15.54
N HIS A 52 -34.05 0.40 14.71
CA HIS A 52 -34.93 1.08 13.74
C HIS A 52 -34.24 2.34 13.19
N GLY A 53 -34.30 2.53 11.87
CA GLY A 53 -34.06 3.82 11.19
C GLY A 53 -32.63 4.08 10.70
N CYS A 54 -32.51 4.68 9.51
CA CYS A 54 -31.26 5.23 8.95
C CYS A 54 -30.40 5.91 10.02
N VAL A 55 -29.12 5.56 10.07
CA VAL A 55 -28.14 6.25 10.92
C VAL A 55 -27.70 7.51 10.17
N GLN A 56 -28.15 8.67 10.64
CA GLN A 56 -27.74 9.97 10.10
C GLN A 56 -26.23 10.21 10.33
N GLN A 57 -25.67 11.05 9.45
CA GLN A 57 -24.27 11.49 9.42
C GLN A 57 -23.70 11.85 10.81
N PRO A 58 -22.39 11.68 11.05
CA PRO A 58 -21.71 12.41 12.12
C PRO A 58 -21.75 13.91 11.82
N SER A 59 -22.36 14.68 12.71
CA SER A 59 -22.45 16.14 12.62
C SER A 59 -21.07 16.78 12.72
N TYR A 60 -20.64 17.44 11.64
CA TYR A 60 -19.62 18.46 11.71
C TYR A 60 -20.29 19.77 12.16
N TYR A 61 -19.79 20.37 13.23
CA TYR A 61 -20.18 21.72 13.65
C TYR A 61 -19.86 22.70 12.52
N VAL A 62 -20.90 23.27 11.91
CA VAL A 62 -20.81 24.37 10.94
C VAL A 62 -20.92 25.67 11.73
N HIS A 63 -19.87 26.48 11.75
CA HIS A 63 -19.96 27.85 12.25
C HIS A 63 -20.83 28.69 11.28
N PRO A 64 -21.79 29.48 11.78
CA PRO A 64 -22.69 30.24 10.94
C PRO A 64 -22.05 31.57 10.59
N ASP A 65 -21.19 31.58 9.57
CA ASP A 65 -20.94 32.76 8.76
C ASP A 65 -20.49 32.30 7.37
N GLY A 66 -21.39 32.48 6.40
CA GLY A 66 -21.16 32.15 5.01
C GLY A 66 -20.19 33.14 4.39
N ASN A 67 -18.92 32.74 4.28
CA ASN A 67 -17.98 33.18 3.26
C ASN A 67 -16.68 32.38 3.44
N GLU A 68 -16.39 31.47 2.52
CA GLU A 68 -15.01 31.32 2.00
C GLU A 68 -15.02 30.44 0.74
N THR A 69 -14.78 31.13 -0.38
CA THR A 69 -14.19 30.61 -1.60
C THR A 69 -13.02 29.69 -1.29
N ALA A 70 -12.81 28.66 -2.11
CA ALA A 70 -11.60 27.83 -2.11
C ALA A 70 -10.35 28.73 -2.00
N ARG A 71 -9.78 28.81 -0.79
CA ARG A 71 -8.46 29.40 -0.62
C ARG A 71 -7.47 28.37 -1.12
N ASP A 72 -6.79 28.75 -2.18
CA ASP A 72 -5.54 28.14 -2.61
C ASP A 72 -4.64 27.99 -1.37
N LEU A 73 -4.30 26.74 -1.04
CA LEU A 73 -3.40 26.42 0.08
C LEU A 73 -1.92 26.68 -0.28
N SER A 74 -1.65 27.57 -1.24
CA SER A 74 -0.30 28.06 -1.55
C SER A 74 0.28 28.95 -0.44
N ASP A 75 -0.57 29.45 0.47
CA ASP A 75 -0.19 30.54 1.39
C ASP A 75 -0.07 30.13 2.86
N ILE A 76 -0.01 28.83 3.18
CA ILE A 76 0.46 28.43 4.52
C ILE A 76 1.98 28.64 4.55
N GLN A 77 2.39 29.80 5.06
CA GLN A 77 3.76 30.04 5.49
C GLN A 77 4.17 28.97 6.49
N TYR A 78 4.95 27.99 6.01
CA TYR A 78 5.70 27.07 6.85
C TYR A 78 6.56 27.90 7.80
N SER A 79 6.27 27.85 9.09
CA SER A 79 7.18 28.33 10.11
C SER A 79 8.48 27.51 9.99
N GLN A 80 9.57 28.18 9.64
CA GLN A 80 10.89 27.61 9.32
C GLN A 80 11.60 26.91 10.49
N ASN A 81 10.90 26.46 11.54
CA ASN A 81 11.52 25.97 12.78
C ASN A 81 11.08 24.55 13.18
N GLN A 82 11.08 23.61 12.23
CA GLN A 82 11.22 22.20 12.55
C GLN A 82 12.32 21.59 11.67
N TYR A 83 13.33 21.04 12.34
CA TYR A 83 14.57 20.47 11.82
C TYR A 83 14.32 19.53 10.62
N TYR A 84 14.39 20.07 9.40
CA TYR A 84 14.74 19.31 8.21
C TYR A 84 16.28 19.26 8.16
N PRO A 85 16.92 18.09 8.01
CA PRO A 85 18.34 18.05 7.69
C PRO A 85 18.54 18.81 6.38
N SER A 86 19.22 19.96 6.48
CA SER A 86 19.47 20.93 5.40
C SER A 86 20.52 20.44 4.38
N ALA A 87 20.61 19.13 4.14
CA ALA A 87 21.66 18.52 3.31
C ALA A 87 21.13 17.66 2.15
N VAL A 88 19.82 17.61 1.92
CA VAL A 88 19.31 17.04 0.65
C VAL A 88 19.33 18.17 -0.38
N ASP A 89 20.37 18.20 -1.20
CA ASP A 89 20.50 19.11 -2.34
C ASP A 89 19.22 19.12 -3.20
N HIS A 90 18.38 20.14 -2.98
CA HIS A 90 17.11 20.35 -3.67
C HIS A 90 17.29 20.69 -5.16
N SER A 91 18.52 20.88 -5.65
CA SER A 91 18.78 21.10 -7.08
C SER A 91 18.55 19.85 -7.94
N ARG A 92 18.47 18.65 -7.32
CA ARG A 92 18.05 17.41 -7.98
C ARG A 92 16.59 17.09 -7.64
N GLY A 93 15.66 17.80 -8.28
CA GLY A 93 14.21 17.62 -8.14
C GLY A 93 13.63 16.27 -8.59
N ARG A 94 14.32 15.14 -8.36
CA ARG A 94 13.91 13.80 -8.84
C ARG A 94 13.24 12.93 -7.77
N ILE A 95 13.53 13.11 -6.47
CA ILE A 95 13.07 12.18 -5.42
C ILE A 95 12.83 12.95 -4.11
N SER A 96 11.99 13.98 -4.14
CA SER A 96 11.44 14.53 -2.89
C SER A 96 10.20 13.71 -2.54
N PRO A 97 10.20 12.95 -1.43
CA PRO A 97 9.00 12.27 -0.95
C PRO A 97 8.07 13.29 -0.31
N ARG A 98 7.39 14.09 -1.14
CA ARG A 98 6.20 14.80 -0.68
C ARG A 98 5.13 13.75 -0.43
N SER A 99 4.39 13.88 0.67
CA SER A 99 3.16 13.11 0.89
C SER A 99 2.34 13.17 -0.40
N PRO A 100 2.08 12.04 -1.06
CA PRO A 100 1.27 12.09 -2.27
C PRO A 100 -0.11 12.60 -1.87
N PRO A 101 -0.63 13.66 -2.51
CA PRO A 101 -2.00 14.07 -2.31
C PRO A 101 -2.87 12.99 -2.93
N PHE A 102 -3.23 12.00 -2.13
CA PHE A 102 -4.27 11.06 -2.49
C PHE A 102 -5.60 11.81 -2.48
N VAL A 103 -6.52 11.40 -3.34
CA VAL A 103 -7.93 11.73 -3.17
C VAL A 103 -8.37 11.13 -1.83
N THR A 104 -8.29 11.95 -0.77
CA THR A 104 -8.73 11.65 0.59
C THR A 104 -10.15 12.12 0.83
N THR A 105 -10.69 12.90 -0.10
CA THR A 105 -12.04 13.44 -0.08
C THR A 105 -12.97 12.56 -0.89
N LEU A 106 -14.12 12.22 -0.30
CA LEU A 106 -15.26 11.72 -1.05
C LEU A 106 -15.53 12.70 -2.20
N PRO A 107 -15.62 12.26 -3.46
CA PRO A 107 -16.13 13.11 -4.51
C PRO A 107 -17.50 13.63 -4.08
N ARG A 108 -17.69 14.96 -4.07
CA ARG A 108 -18.96 15.60 -3.71
C ARG A 108 -20.15 15.07 -4.53
N SER A 109 -19.89 14.47 -5.68
CA SER A 109 -20.86 13.85 -6.59
C SER A 109 -21.21 12.38 -6.30
N SER A 110 -20.53 11.74 -5.34
CA SER A 110 -20.64 10.28 -5.09
C SER A 110 -21.21 9.93 -3.72
N THR A 111 -21.83 10.90 -3.04
CA THR A 111 -22.82 10.57 -2.03
C THR A 111 -23.90 9.71 -2.69
N PRO A 112 -24.30 8.57 -2.10
CA PRO A 112 -25.50 7.86 -2.53
C PRO A 112 -26.62 8.88 -2.70
N THR A 113 -27.50 8.69 -3.68
CA THR A 113 -28.60 9.61 -4.03
C THR A 113 -29.45 10.05 -2.83
N ASN A 114 -29.34 9.38 -1.67
CA ASN A 114 -29.98 9.72 -0.39
C ASN A 114 -29.02 9.92 0.82
N GLY A 115 -27.72 10.07 0.63
CA GLY A 115 -26.74 10.37 1.69
C GLY A 115 -26.50 9.29 2.76
N CYS A 116 -27.21 8.16 2.72
CA CYS A 116 -27.07 7.06 3.68
C CYS A 116 -26.22 5.93 3.07
N TRP A 117 -25.07 5.66 3.66
CA TRP A 117 -24.29 4.47 3.36
C TRP A 117 -24.99 3.24 3.93
N ASP A 118 -24.95 2.10 3.23
CA ASP A 118 -25.35 0.84 3.84
C ASP A 118 -24.37 0.47 4.97
N LYS A 119 -24.85 -0.30 5.95
CA LYS A 119 -24.08 -0.61 7.16
C LYS A 119 -22.73 -1.26 6.83
N LEU A 120 -22.67 -2.15 5.83
CA LEU A 120 -21.44 -2.83 5.46
C LEU A 120 -20.44 -1.87 4.80
N SER A 121 -20.89 -1.03 3.85
CA SER A 121 -20.03 0.00 3.27
C SER A 121 -19.46 0.93 4.35
N LEU A 122 -20.29 1.34 5.32
CA LEU A 122 -19.85 2.19 6.42
C LEU A 122 -18.78 1.49 7.27
N SER A 123 -18.98 0.22 7.63
CA SER A 123 -17.98 -0.55 8.39
C SER A 123 -16.67 -0.73 7.61
N ILE A 124 -16.72 -1.00 6.31
CA ILE A 124 -15.53 -1.08 5.45
C ILE A 124 -14.76 0.26 5.49
N TRP A 125 -15.46 1.37 5.33
CA TRP A 125 -14.85 2.71 5.31
C TRP A 125 -14.28 3.12 6.66
N GLN A 126 -15.01 2.87 7.75
CA GLN A 126 -14.54 3.13 9.11
C GLN A 126 -13.28 2.31 9.40
N ARG A 127 -13.29 1.01 9.05
CA ARG A 127 -12.14 0.15 9.22
C ARG A 127 -10.94 0.64 8.41
N PHE A 128 -11.14 0.97 7.14
CA PHE A 128 -10.12 1.55 6.27
C PHE A 128 -9.52 2.82 6.90
N THR A 129 -10.36 3.74 7.36
CA THR A 129 -9.93 5.01 7.94
C THR A 129 -9.16 4.82 9.24
N ALA A 130 -9.53 3.83 10.05
CA ALA A 130 -8.88 3.54 11.32
C ALA A 130 -7.49 2.91 11.19
N ILE A 131 -7.22 2.17 10.10
CA ILE A 131 -5.97 1.40 9.98
C ILE A 131 -5.08 1.85 8.82
N LYS A 132 -5.55 2.71 7.92
CA LYS A 132 -4.70 3.24 6.85
C LYS A 132 -3.46 3.91 7.45
N GLN A 133 -2.34 3.84 6.73
CA GLN A 133 -1.14 4.59 7.10
C GLN A 133 -1.49 6.07 7.25
N THR A 134 -1.24 6.60 8.45
CA THR A 134 -1.41 8.00 8.79
C THR A 134 -0.29 8.85 8.20
N GLU A 135 -0.54 10.15 8.08
CA GLU A 135 0.49 11.10 7.66
C GLU A 135 1.67 11.13 8.64
N LYS A 136 1.41 11.02 9.95
CA LYS A 136 2.45 10.91 10.97
C LYS A 136 3.36 9.71 10.71
N THR A 137 2.78 8.51 10.56
CA THR A 137 3.55 7.29 10.30
C THR A 137 4.31 7.40 8.98
N PHE A 138 3.70 7.96 7.93
CA PHE A 138 4.38 8.21 6.66
C PHE A 138 5.60 9.11 6.84
N LEU A 139 5.48 10.24 7.55
CA LEU A 139 6.59 11.16 7.79
C LEU A 139 7.73 10.50 8.60
N GLN A 140 7.40 9.69 9.61
CA GLN A 140 8.41 8.92 10.35
C GLN A 140 9.16 7.96 9.43
N LYS A 141 8.44 7.23 8.56
CA LYS A 141 9.05 6.36 7.55
C LYS A 141 9.94 7.12 6.56
N MET A 142 9.54 8.33 6.15
CA MET A 142 10.33 9.16 5.22
C MET A 142 11.61 9.67 5.88
N ASN A 143 11.55 10.09 7.14
CA ASN A 143 12.74 10.51 7.89
C ASN A 143 13.73 9.35 8.05
N LEU A 144 13.22 8.16 8.39
CA LEU A 144 14.04 6.95 8.51
C LEU A 144 14.65 6.55 7.16
N TRP A 145 13.88 6.61 6.08
CA TRP A 145 14.41 6.40 4.73
C TRP A 145 15.51 7.40 4.39
N GLY A 146 15.33 8.69 4.69
CA GLY A 146 16.35 9.72 4.45
C GLY A 146 17.64 9.45 5.22
N HIS A 147 17.53 9.03 6.48
CA HIS A 147 18.69 8.62 7.27
C HIS A 147 19.41 7.41 6.67
N LEU A 148 18.66 6.36 6.32
CA LEU A 148 19.22 5.16 5.69
C LEU A 148 19.83 5.44 4.31
N TYR A 149 19.23 6.36 3.56
CA TYR A 149 19.76 6.84 2.29
C TYR A 149 21.17 7.41 2.50
N GLU A 150 21.35 8.35 3.43
CA GLU A 150 22.67 8.92 3.75
C GLU A 150 23.68 7.87 4.22
N CYS A 151 23.24 6.85 4.95
CA CYS A 151 24.08 5.74 5.37
C CYS A 151 24.55 4.90 4.18
N VAL A 152 23.63 4.52 3.28
CA VAL A 152 23.94 3.71 2.10
C VAL A 152 24.92 4.43 1.17
N GLN A 153 24.83 5.76 1.05
CA GLN A 153 25.78 6.56 0.25
C GLN A 153 27.22 6.52 0.78
N LYS A 154 27.44 6.15 2.05
CA LYS A 154 28.78 6.10 2.68
C LYS A 154 29.46 4.74 2.54
N ILE A 155 28.84 3.76 1.89
CA ILE A 155 29.38 2.41 1.78
C ILE A 155 30.56 2.39 0.78
N PRO A 156 31.81 2.13 1.20
CA PRO A 156 33.00 2.36 0.36
C PRO A 156 33.13 1.48 -0.88
N ARG A 157 32.44 0.33 -0.91
CA ARG A 157 32.52 -0.68 -1.99
C ARG A 157 31.29 -0.68 -2.89
N LEU A 158 30.35 0.21 -2.62
CA LEU A 158 29.15 0.32 -3.39
C LEU A 158 29.37 1.47 -4.41
N PRO A 159 29.32 1.24 -5.75
CA PRO A 159 29.27 2.30 -6.79
C PRO A 159 28.20 3.38 -6.54
N LYS A 160 27.94 4.29 -7.48
CA LYS A 160 26.87 5.29 -7.26
C LYS A 160 25.53 4.55 -7.12
N PHE A 161 24.97 4.52 -5.92
CA PHE A 161 23.68 3.88 -5.64
C PHE A 161 22.57 4.89 -5.46
N GLU A 162 21.35 4.42 -5.69
CA GLU A 162 20.12 5.07 -5.31
C GLU A 162 19.33 4.13 -4.40
N LEU A 163 18.67 4.67 -3.36
CA LEU A 163 17.81 3.89 -2.47
C LEU A 163 16.36 4.30 -2.72
N PHE A 164 15.60 3.45 -3.40
CA PHE A 164 14.19 3.70 -3.72
C PHE A 164 13.28 3.16 -2.62
N LEU A 165 12.24 3.92 -2.28
CA LEU A 165 11.09 3.40 -1.56
C LEU A 165 10.20 2.58 -2.48
N MET A 166 9.59 1.54 -1.93
CA MET A 166 8.68 0.66 -2.65
C MET A 166 7.48 0.26 -1.76
N GLY A 167 6.61 -0.56 -2.33
CA GLY A 167 5.62 -1.31 -1.59
C GLY A 167 4.56 -0.43 -0.95
N SER A 168 4.06 -0.89 0.20
CA SER A 168 2.85 -0.34 0.80
C SER A 168 2.99 1.10 1.29
N THR A 169 4.23 1.52 1.59
CA THR A 169 4.53 2.87 2.10
C THR A 169 4.15 3.97 1.10
N ILE A 170 4.33 3.73 -0.21
CA ILE A 170 4.07 4.73 -1.26
C ILE A 170 3.03 4.29 -2.30
N SER A 171 2.63 3.01 -2.36
CA SER A 171 1.59 2.53 -3.30
C SER A 171 0.18 3.03 -3.01
N GLY A 172 -0.07 3.59 -1.82
CA GLY A 172 -1.41 4.01 -1.38
C GLY A 172 -2.21 2.95 -0.62
N PHE A 173 -1.66 1.74 -0.49
CA PHE A 173 -2.27 0.60 0.22
C PHE A 173 -1.60 0.26 1.57
N GLY A 174 -0.82 1.20 2.11
CA GLY A 174 -0.19 1.11 3.42
C GLY A 174 -1.19 1.14 4.57
N MET A 175 -0.96 0.29 5.57
CA MET A 175 -1.66 0.30 6.86
C MET A 175 -0.69 0.67 7.98
N GLU A 176 -1.22 1.06 9.14
CA GLU A 176 -0.44 1.14 10.36
C GLU A 176 0.23 -0.20 10.68
N GLY A 177 1.50 -0.13 11.08
CA GLY A 177 2.35 -1.31 11.29
C GLY A 177 2.70 -2.09 10.00
N SER A 178 2.53 -1.50 8.80
CA SER A 178 3.10 -2.09 7.58
C SER A 178 4.58 -1.80 7.48
N ASP A 179 5.33 -2.77 6.97
CA ASP A 179 6.78 -2.72 6.74
C ASP A 179 7.19 -1.56 5.80
N ILE A 180 8.48 -1.23 5.83
CA ILE A 180 9.11 -0.29 4.89
C ILE A 180 9.92 -1.08 3.87
N ASP A 181 9.41 -1.16 2.65
CA ASP A 181 10.09 -1.80 1.53
C ASP A 181 11.02 -0.78 0.84
N MET A 182 12.29 -1.16 0.66
CA MET A 182 13.29 -0.36 -0.03
C MET A 182 14.06 -1.19 -1.07
N CYS A 183 14.61 -0.52 -2.07
CA CYS A 183 15.47 -1.13 -3.07
C CYS A 183 16.73 -0.30 -3.29
N VAL A 184 17.89 -0.91 -3.08
CA VAL A 184 19.17 -0.36 -3.49
C VAL A 184 19.35 -0.64 -4.99
N VAL A 185 19.67 0.39 -5.78
CA VAL A 185 19.80 0.30 -7.24
C VAL A 185 21.17 0.82 -7.68
N ALA A 186 21.94 -0.03 -8.35
CA ALA A 186 23.24 0.35 -8.92
C ALA A 186 23.05 1.23 -10.16
N LYS A 187 23.72 2.40 -10.23
CA LYS A 187 23.66 3.27 -11.42
C LYS A 187 24.53 2.80 -12.58
N ASP A 188 25.57 2.03 -12.29
CA ASP A 188 26.55 1.59 -13.28
C ASP A 188 26.17 0.28 -13.98
N GLY A 189 24.90 -0.16 -13.82
CA GLY A 189 24.39 -1.43 -14.38
C GLY A 189 24.84 -2.66 -13.57
N PRO A 190 24.37 -3.87 -13.93
CA PRO A 190 24.78 -5.09 -13.25
C PRO A 190 26.25 -5.39 -13.54
N LEU A 191 27.03 -5.65 -12.49
CA LEU A 191 28.44 -6.02 -12.56
C LEU A 191 28.64 -7.52 -12.84
N TYR A 192 27.59 -8.32 -12.67
CA TYR A 192 27.62 -9.77 -12.81
C TYR A 192 26.56 -10.27 -13.80
N CYS A 193 26.82 -11.44 -14.41
CA CYS A 193 25.86 -12.10 -15.29
C CYS A 193 24.67 -12.69 -14.51
N ASP A 194 24.86 -13.10 -13.25
CA ASP A 194 23.79 -13.59 -12.38
C ASP A 194 23.34 -12.50 -11.40
N LEU A 195 22.17 -11.92 -11.70
CA LEU A 195 21.54 -10.87 -10.90
C LEU A 195 21.23 -11.30 -9.47
N ARG A 196 20.97 -12.59 -9.23
CA ARG A 196 20.67 -13.08 -7.87
C ARG A 196 21.93 -13.12 -7.01
N THR A 197 23.04 -13.64 -7.55
CA THR A 197 24.32 -13.64 -6.85
C THR A 197 24.80 -12.22 -6.58
N GLU A 198 24.68 -11.32 -7.56
CA GLU A 198 24.96 -9.89 -7.36
C GLU A 198 24.15 -9.30 -6.19
N ALA A 199 22.84 -9.56 -6.16
CA ALA A 199 21.98 -9.07 -5.09
C ALA A 199 22.42 -9.61 -3.71
N LEU A 200 22.77 -10.90 -3.61
CA LEU A 200 23.24 -11.49 -2.36
C LEU A 200 24.54 -10.86 -1.87
N GLU A 201 25.53 -10.71 -2.74
CA GLU A 201 26.83 -10.12 -2.38
C GLU A 201 26.69 -8.66 -1.94
N ASN A 202 25.91 -7.87 -2.68
CA ASN A 202 25.70 -6.47 -2.34
C ASN A 202 24.87 -6.30 -1.07
N LEU A 203 23.82 -7.10 -0.86
CA LEU A 203 23.07 -7.07 0.40
C LEU A 203 23.93 -7.54 1.58
N LEU A 204 24.88 -8.45 1.39
CA LEU A 204 25.84 -8.82 2.41
C LEU A 204 26.78 -7.66 2.75
N HIS A 205 27.23 -6.88 1.77
CA HIS A 205 27.99 -5.65 2.00
C HIS A 205 27.17 -4.60 2.76
N VAL A 206 25.90 -4.38 2.37
CA VAL A 206 24.98 -3.49 3.10
C VAL A 206 24.82 -3.97 4.55
N LYS A 207 24.57 -5.26 4.76
CA LYS A 207 24.47 -5.86 6.10
C LYS A 207 25.72 -5.57 6.94
N GLN A 208 26.90 -5.91 6.43
CA GLN A 208 28.17 -5.73 7.15
C GLN A 208 28.44 -4.26 7.50
N PHE A 209 28.01 -3.33 6.65
CA PHE A 209 28.12 -1.91 6.92
C PHE A 209 27.17 -1.49 8.06
N LEU A 210 25.89 -1.86 7.97
CA LEU A 210 24.87 -1.52 8.97
C LEU A 210 25.20 -2.13 10.35
N ASP A 211 25.73 -3.36 10.38
CA ASP A 211 26.16 -4.04 11.63
C ASP A 211 27.29 -3.27 12.35
N ARG A 212 28.14 -2.56 11.60
CA ARG A 212 29.28 -1.81 12.17
C ARG A 212 28.91 -0.39 12.58
N MET A 213 27.69 0.07 12.29
CA MET A 213 27.26 1.41 12.64
C MET A 213 26.89 1.48 14.13
N PRO A 214 27.68 2.16 14.99
CA PRO A 214 27.52 2.10 16.45
C PRO A 214 26.23 2.76 16.97
N SER A 215 25.55 3.55 16.14
CA SER A 215 24.39 4.38 16.51
C SER A 215 23.22 4.20 15.56
N SER A 216 23.15 3.10 14.81
CA SER A 216 22.15 2.93 13.75
C SER A 216 20.72 2.78 14.26
N ASN A 217 20.52 2.44 15.55
CA ASN A 217 19.20 2.14 16.11
C ASN A 217 18.47 1.01 15.34
N LEU A 218 19.26 0.17 14.66
CA LEU A 218 18.82 -0.98 13.89
C LEU A 218 19.13 -2.25 14.66
N GLU A 219 18.22 -3.21 14.59
CA GLU A 219 18.38 -4.54 15.17
C GLU A 219 17.85 -5.62 14.23
N GLN A 220 18.08 -6.88 14.59
CA GLN A 220 17.56 -8.05 13.88
C GLN A 220 17.94 -8.10 12.38
N ILE A 221 19.13 -7.59 12.04
CA ILE A 221 19.62 -7.51 10.67
C ILE A 221 19.93 -8.93 10.14
N SER A 222 19.13 -9.42 9.20
CA SER A 222 19.17 -10.78 8.69
C SER A 222 19.02 -10.82 7.17
N LEU A 223 19.92 -11.55 6.51
CA LEU A 223 19.85 -11.77 5.07
C LEU A 223 18.99 -13.01 4.78
N ILE A 224 17.96 -12.85 3.95
CA ILE A 224 17.03 -13.89 3.53
C ILE A 224 17.35 -14.29 2.09
N CYS A 225 17.86 -15.50 1.90
CA CYS A 225 18.33 -16.01 0.61
C CYS A 225 17.20 -16.62 -0.26
N ALA A 226 16.07 -15.92 -0.41
CA ALA A 226 14.95 -16.36 -1.25
C ALA A 226 15.23 -16.22 -2.76
N MET A 227 14.19 -16.41 -3.59
CA MET A 227 14.27 -16.17 -5.04
C MET A 227 14.64 -14.71 -5.35
N VAL A 228 14.03 -13.77 -4.62
CA VAL A 228 14.49 -12.37 -4.54
C VAL A 228 15.15 -12.23 -3.17
N PRO A 229 16.49 -12.08 -3.10
CA PRO A 229 17.19 -11.84 -1.84
C PRO A 229 16.70 -10.56 -1.17
N ILE A 230 16.50 -10.62 0.15
CA ILE A 230 16.03 -9.49 0.96
C ILE A 230 16.86 -9.42 2.24
N LEU A 231 17.32 -8.23 2.59
CA LEU A 231 17.86 -7.92 3.90
C LEU A 231 16.72 -7.39 4.78
N ARG A 232 16.33 -8.15 5.80
CA ARG A 232 15.35 -7.72 6.80
C ARG A 232 16.05 -7.16 8.02
N LEU A 233 15.56 -6.05 8.54
CA LEU A 233 16.05 -5.40 9.74
C LEU A 233 14.90 -4.65 10.43
N LYS A 234 15.09 -4.25 11.67
CA LYS A 234 14.09 -3.55 12.45
C LYS A 234 14.64 -2.25 13.01
N HIS A 235 13.90 -1.16 12.88
CA HIS A 235 14.23 0.11 13.52
C HIS A 235 13.64 0.12 14.94
N LYS A 236 14.53 0.18 15.94
CA LYS A 236 14.15 -0.06 17.34
C LYS A 236 13.27 1.03 17.94
N SER A 237 13.50 2.31 17.63
CA SER A 237 12.72 3.41 18.24
C SER A 237 11.30 3.52 17.72
N ASP A 238 11.10 3.32 16.41
CA ASP A 238 9.77 3.43 15.80
C ASP A 238 9.06 2.08 15.65
N ASP A 239 9.72 0.98 16.00
CA ASP A 239 9.21 -0.40 15.84
C ASP A 239 8.87 -0.77 14.39
N PHE A 240 9.58 -0.19 13.42
CA PHE A 240 9.36 -0.46 11.99
C PHE A 240 10.20 -1.63 11.50
N ASP A 241 9.53 -2.62 10.91
CA ASP A 241 10.17 -3.63 10.07
C ASP A 241 10.56 -3.01 8.73
N ILE A 242 11.80 -3.27 8.29
CA ILE A 242 12.38 -2.76 7.05
C ILE A 242 12.87 -3.94 6.22
N GLU A 243 12.53 -3.92 4.94
CA GLU A 243 12.99 -4.89 3.95
C GLU A 243 13.76 -4.17 2.84
N ILE A 244 15.05 -4.49 2.68
CA ILE A 244 15.90 -3.94 1.64
C ILE A 244 16.19 -5.02 0.59
N SER A 245 15.80 -4.75 -0.65
CA SER A 245 16.16 -5.55 -1.82
C SER A 245 17.24 -4.85 -2.65
N PHE A 246 17.78 -5.54 -3.64
CA PHE A 246 18.82 -5.01 -4.52
C PHE A 246 18.42 -5.20 -5.99
N ASN A 247 18.52 -4.14 -6.80
CA ASN A 247 18.18 -4.12 -8.23
C ASN A 247 16.78 -4.70 -8.56
N ASN A 248 15.81 -4.59 -7.62
CA ASN A 248 14.43 -5.00 -7.83
C ASN A 248 13.62 -3.96 -8.60
N TYR A 249 14.01 -3.70 -9.85
CA TYR A 249 13.37 -2.73 -10.74
C TYR A 249 11.87 -2.97 -10.94
N VAL A 250 11.47 -4.25 -10.97
CA VAL A 250 10.07 -4.67 -11.12
C VAL A 250 9.25 -4.23 -9.91
N GLY A 251 9.77 -4.40 -8.69
CA GLY A 251 9.11 -3.94 -7.47
C GLY A 251 8.86 -2.43 -7.46
N ILE A 252 9.82 -1.65 -7.95
CA ILE A 252 9.71 -0.19 -8.03
C ILE A 252 8.59 0.20 -9.02
N ARG A 253 8.57 -0.38 -10.22
CA ARG A 253 7.52 -0.10 -11.23
C ARG A 253 6.14 -0.54 -10.78
N ASN A 254 6.03 -1.72 -10.19
CA ASN A 254 4.76 -2.22 -9.68
C ASN A 254 4.22 -1.31 -8.58
N THR A 255 5.09 -0.75 -7.74
CA THR A 255 4.71 0.21 -6.73
C THR A 255 4.14 1.50 -7.35
N GLN A 256 4.78 2.03 -8.39
CA GLN A 256 4.30 3.20 -9.13
C GLN A 256 2.95 2.92 -9.84
N LEU A 257 2.79 1.75 -10.44
CA LEU A 257 1.54 1.35 -11.09
C LEU A 257 0.40 1.28 -10.06
N LEU A 258 0.64 0.61 -8.93
CA LEU A 258 -0.33 0.52 -7.83
C LEU A 258 -0.67 1.90 -7.25
N HIS A 259 0.31 2.79 -7.16
CA HIS A 259 0.10 4.18 -6.77
C HIS A 259 -0.88 4.90 -7.69
N CYS A 260 -0.73 4.72 -9.01
CA CYS A 260 -1.65 5.31 -9.99
C CYS A 260 -3.06 4.74 -9.82
N TYR A 261 -3.21 3.42 -9.69
CA TYR A 261 -4.52 2.80 -9.45
C TYR A 261 -5.19 3.27 -8.15
N ALA A 262 -4.42 3.47 -7.09
CA ALA A 262 -4.94 3.96 -5.80
C ALA A 262 -5.51 5.38 -5.87
N GLN A 263 -5.22 6.14 -6.92
CA GLN A 263 -5.70 7.51 -7.13
C GLN A 263 -6.93 7.61 -8.04
N LEU A 264 -7.22 6.57 -8.84
CA LEU A 264 -8.24 6.64 -9.88
C LEU A 264 -9.67 6.68 -9.34
N ASP A 265 -9.98 5.87 -8.32
CA ASP A 265 -11.30 5.82 -7.71
C ASP A 265 -11.17 5.64 -6.18
N TRP A 266 -11.99 6.37 -5.42
CA TRP A 266 -11.94 6.38 -3.96
C TRP A 266 -12.24 5.01 -3.33
N ARG A 267 -12.97 4.13 -4.04
CA ARG A 267 -13.36 2.78 -3.61
C ARG A 267 -12.20 1.79 -3.63
N VAL A 268 -11.16 2.05 -4.42
CA VAL A 268 -10.03 1.12 -4.64
C VAL A 268 -9.29 0.84 -3.34
N ARG A 269 -8.89 1.88 -2.60
CA ARG A 269 -8.07 1.73 -1.40
C ARG A 269 -8.81 1.00 -0.27
N PRO A 270 -10.07 1.36 0.08
CA PRO A 270 -10.86 0.59 1.04
C PRO A 270 -11.05 -0.87 0.61
N LEU A 271 -11.32 -1.14 -0.68
CA LEU A 271 -11.50 -2.50 -1.19
C LEU A 271 -10.23 -3.35 -1.06
N VAL A 272 -9.08 -2.82 -1.47
CA VAL A 272 -7.79 -3.53 -1.33
C VAL A 272 -7.52 -3.83 0.14
N ILE A 273 -7.75 -2.87 1.04
CA ILE A 273 -7.50 -3.07 2.47
C ILE A 273 -8.46 -4.10 3.09
N ILE A 274 -9.76 -4.04 2.81
CA ILE A 274 -10.70 -5.02 3.38
C ILE A 274 -10.44 -6.44 2.84
N VAL A 275 -10.11 -6.59 1.56
CA VAL A 275 -9.71 -7.89 0.98
C VAL A 275 -8.41 -8.40 1.61
N LYS A 276 -7.44 -7.52 1.85
CA LYS A 276 -6.19 -7.87 2.55
C LYS A 276 -6.44 -8.37 3.97
N LEU A 277 -7.33 -7.71 4.72
CA LEU A 277 -7.72 -8.13 6.07
C LEU A 277 -8.48 -9.45 6.06
N TRP A 278 -9.44 -9.59 5.14
CA TRP A 278 -10.21 -10.82 4.94
C TRP A 278 -9.29 -12.01 4.68
N ALA A 279 -8.36 -11.87 3.73
CA ALA A 279 -7.42 -12.92 3.39
C ALA A 279 -6.49 -13.24 4.56
N LYS A 280 -6.00 -12.23 5.30
CA LYS A 280 -5.18 -12.45 6.50
C LYS A 280 -5.95 -13.21 7.58
N HIS A 281 -7.20 -12.85 7.85
CA HIS A 281 -8.06 -13.53 8.84
C HIS A 281 -8.27 -15.02 8.49
N ASN A 282 -8.36 -15.33 7.19
CA ASN A 282 -8.53 -16.69 6.69
C ASN A 282 -7.21 -17.44 6.45
N ASN A 283 -6.06 -16.89 6.88
CA ASN A 283 -4.72 -17.47 6.66
C ASN A 283 -4.38 -17.69 5.17
N LEU A 284 -4.80 -16.76 4.32
CA LEU A 284 -4.58 -16.75 2.87
C LEU A 284 -3.57 -15.69 2.42
N ASN A 285 -3.02 -14.90 3.35
CA ASN A 285 -2.11 -13.80 3.08
C ASN A 285 -0.77 -13.97 3.82
N ASP A 286 -0.06 -15.05 3.49
CA ASP A 286 1.27 -15.40 3.99
C ASP A 286 2.06 -16.18 2.92
N PRO A 287 2.83 -15.47 2.07
CA PRO A 287 3.63 -16.10 1.02
C PRO A 287 4.66 -17.11 1.52
N LYS A 288 5.13 -16.97 2.77
CA LYS A 288 6.12 -17.91 3.35
C LYS A 288 5.50 -19.29 3.55
N ASN A 289 4.19 -19.33 3.81
CA ASN A 289 3.39 -20.54 3.91
C ASN A 289 2.69 -20.88 2.58
N CYS A 290 3.28 -20.47 1.46
CA CYS A 290 2.78 -20.69 0.10
C CYS A 290 1.35 -20.20 -0.10
N THR A 291 0.93 -19.06 0.46
CA THR A 291 -0.38 -18.45 0.16
C THR A 291 -0.21 -17.12 -0.61
N LEU A 292 -1.29 -16.36 -0.83
CA LEU A 292 -1.23 -15.15 -1.64
C LEU A 292 -0.38 -14.07 -0.96
N SER A 293 0.26 -13.24 -1.78
CA SER A 293 0.90 -12.01 -1.29
C SER A 293 -0.09 -10.86 -1.23
N SER A 294 0.22 -9.85 -0.41
CA SER A 294 -0.57 -8.61 -0.40
C SER A 294 -0.53 -7.88 -1.75
N TYR A 295 0.55 -8.04 -2.52
CA TYR A 295 0.62 -7.55 -3.90
C TYR A 295 -0.36 -8.30 -4.81
N SER A 296 -0.39 -9.63 -4.73
CA SER A 296 -1.33 -10.47 -5.50
C SER A 296 -2.79 -10.11 -5.20
N LEU A 297 -3.14 -9.90 -3.92
CA LEU A 297 -4.48 -9.48 -3.53
C LEU A 297 -4.87 -8.11 -4.11
N ALA A 298 -3.94 -7.15 -4.13
CA ALA A 298 -4.19 -5.85 -4.76
C ALA A 298 -4.43 -5.99 -6.27
N LEU A 299 -3.66 -6.83 -6.97
CA LEU A 299 -3.88 -7.11 -8.39
C LEU A 299 -5.22 -7.80 -8.65
N MET A 300 -5.63 -8.74 -7.79
CA MET A 300 -6.96 -9.36 -7.90
C MET A 300 -8.08 -8.33 -7.77
N VAL A 301 -7.98 -7.41 -6.81
CA VAL A 301 -8.98 -6.33 -6.69
C VAL A 301 -8.98 -5.44 -7.94
N ILE A 302 -7.80 -5.06 -8.46
CA ILE A 302 -7.71 -4.26 -9.69
C ILE A 302 -8.32 -4.99 -10.88
N ASN A 303 -8.01 -6.27 -11.07
CA ASN A 303 -8.57 -7.09 -12.15
C ASN A 303 -10.10 -7.20 -12.04
N PHE A 304 -10.63 -7.45 -10.85
CA PHE A 304 -12.07 -7.46 -10.61
C PHE A 304 -12.73 -6.12 -10.96
N LEU A 305 -12.12 -4.99 -10.58
CA LEU A 305 -12.65 -3.66 -10.90
C LEU A 305 -12.53 -3.28 -12.39
N GLN A 306 -11.66 -3.95 -13.14
CA GLN A 306 -11.52 -3.79 -14.60
C GLN A 306 -12.49 -4.67 -15.39
N CYS A 307 -12.61 -5.95 -15.01
CA CYS A 307 -13.26 -6.97 -15.83
C CYS A 307 -14.45 -7.66 -15.15
N GLY A 308 -14.54 -7.59 -13.82
CA GLY A 308 -15.54 -8.29 -13.01
C GLY A 308 -16.79 -7.46 -12.69
N VAL A 309 -16.81 -6.18 -13.10
CA VAL A 309 -17.93 -5.25 -12.90
C VAL A 309 -18.25 -4.51 -14.19
N SER A 310 -19.51 -4.17 -14.40
CA SER A 310 -19.99 -3.44 -15.58
C SER A 310 -21.00 -2.36 -15.13
N PRO A 311 -20.73 -1.06 -15.36
CA PRO A 311 -19.54 -0.49 -16.01
C PRO A 311 -18.23 -0.75 -15.24
N PRO A 312 -17.05 -0.73 -15.89
CA PRO A 312 -15.77 -0.92 -15.20
C PRO A 312 -15.47 0.26 -14.28
N VAL A 313 -14.99 -0.03 -13.07
CA VAL A 313 -14.56 0.99 -12.10
C VAL A 313 -13.15 1.50 -12.44
N LEU A 314 -12.30 0.63 -12.98
CA LEU A 314 -10.92 0.94 -13.35
C LEU A 314 -10.64 0.63 -14.83
N PRO A 315 -9.80 1.43 -15.51
CA PRO A 315 -9.29 1.12 -16.84
C PRO A 315 -8.03 0.24 -16.77
N CYS A 316 -7.57 -0.26 -17.92
CA CYS A 316 -6.22 -0.81 -18.07
C CYS A 316 -5.19 0.32 -18.30
N LEU A 317 -4.37 0.64 -17.29
CA LEU A 317 -3.38 1.72 -17.40
C LEU A 317 -2.29 1.44 -18.45
N HIS A 318 -1.96 0.16 -18.69
CA HIS A 318 -1.01 -0.22 -19.73
C HIS A 318 -1.54 0.03 -21.15
N GLU A 319 -2.85 -0.07 -21.34
CA GLU A 319 -3.51 0.25 -22.62
C GLU A 319 -3.70 1.75 -22.80
N LEU A 320 -4.06 2.46 -21.73
CA LEU A 320 -4.25 3.92 -21.77
C LEU A 320 -2.93 4.71 -21.90
N TYR A 321 -1.86 4.23 -21.25
CA TYR A 321 -0.58 4.92 -21.19
C TYR A 321 0.60 3.96 -21.45
N PRO A 322 0.68 3.33 -22.63
CA PRO A 322 1.74 2.37 -22.97
C PRO A 322 3.14 3.00 -22.89
N GLU A 323 3.27 4.29 -23.17
CA GLU A 323 4.52 5.04 -23.06
C GLU A 323 5.04 5.13 -21.62
N LYS A 324 4.16 5.00 -20.62
CA LYS A 324 4.51 5.02 -19.20
C LYS A 324 4.74 3.62 -18.64
N PHE A 325 3.90 2.67 -19.02
CA PHE A 325 3.84 1.36 -18.36
C PHE A 325 4.36 0.17 -19.20
N SER A 326 4.58 0.32 -20.51
CA SER A 326 5.01 -0.80 -21.38
C SER A 326 6.50 -0.77 -21.77
N GLY A 327 7.22 0.33 -21.48
CA GLY A 327 8.64 0.49 -21.80
C GLY A 327 9.62 -0.22 -20.84
N PRO A 328 10.92 -0.30 -21.20
CA PRO A 328 11.98 -0.78 -20.31
C PRO A 328 12.15 0.14 -19.09
N VAL A 329 12.59 -0.42 -17.97
CA VAL A 329 12.73 0.35 -16.72
C VAL A 329 13.89 1.32 -16.85
N ASN A 330 13.60 2.61 -16.89
CA ASN A 330 14.60 3.67 -16.76
C ASN A 330 14.41 4.38 -15.42
N THR A 331 15.24 4.04 -14.43
CA THR A 331 15.17 4.60 -13.07
C THR A 331 15.48 6.09 -13.03
N ASP A 332 16.29 6.62 -13.95
CA ASP A 332 16.62 8.05 -14.01
C ASP A 332 15.44 8.94 -14.41
N ARG A 333 14.44 8.35 -15.09
CA ARG A 333 13.20 9.01 -15.55
C ARG A 333 11.98 8.62 -14.74
N LEU A 334 12.12 7.72 -13.77
CA LEU A 334 11.01 7.20 -13.01
C LEU A 334 10.42 8.27 -12.07
N LYS A 335 9.12 8.50 -12.17
CA LYS A 335 8.38 9.39 -11.29
C LYS A 335 7.54 8.56 -10.33
N LEU A 336 8.07 8.27 -9.14
CA LEU A 336 7.38 7.42 -8.14
C LEU A 336 5.98 7.91 -7.78
N PHE A 337 5.78 9.23 -7.73
CA PHE A 337 4.50 9.88 -7.43
C PHE A 337 3.83 10.44 -8.68
N GLU A 338 3.96 9.73 -9.81
CA GLU A 338 3.29 10.12 -11.04
C GLU A 338 1.77 10.14 -10.85
N ARG A 339 1.14 11.16 -11.42
CA ARG A 339 -0.31 11.24 -11.51
C ARG A 339 -0.74 10.78 -12.88
N VAL A 340 -1.78 9.97 -12.90
CA VAL A 340 -2.59 9.68 -14.09
C VAL A 340 -3.79 10.62 -14.07
N GLU A 341 -4.29 10.97 -15.26
CA GLU A 341 -5.50 11.79 -15.34
C GLU A 341 -6.67 11.06 -14.68
N ALA A 342 -7.59 11.83 -14.10
CA ALA A 342 -8.76 11.28 -13.45
C ALA A 342 -9.57 10.45 -14.47
N PHE A 343 -9.79 9.18 -14.15
CA PHE A 343 -10.69 8.32 -14.91
C PHE A 343 -12.11 8.50 -14.36
N SER A 344 -13.06 8.84 -15.22
CA SER A 344 -14.47 8.85 -14.84
C SER A 344 -15.10 7.52 -15.16
N THR A 345 -15.78 6.94 -14.18
CA THR A 345 -16.57 5.72 -14.33
C THR A 345 -18.04 6.02 -14.08
N ASP A 346 -18.92 5.38 -14.86
CA ASP A 346 -20.37 5.41 -14.65
C ASP A 346 -20.84 4.36 -13.64
N ASN A 347 -19.91 3.56 -13.09
CA ASN A 347 -20.23 2.56 -12.07
C ASN A 347 -20.53 3.23 -10.73
N ASP A 348 -21.73 2.99 -10.22
CA ASP A 348 -22.27 3.51 -8.96
C ASP A 348 -22.36 2.44 -7.84
N ASP A 349 -21.73 1.27 -8.04
CA ASP A 349 -21.72 0.21 -7.02
C ASP A 349 -21.11 0.70 -5.71
N THR A 350 -21.78 0.37 -4.61
CA THR A 350 -21.30 0.65 -3.26
C THR A 350 -20.09 -0.22 -2.88
N LEU A 351 -19.34 0.19 -1.86
CA LEU A 351 -18.23 -0.62 -1.34
C LEU A 351 -18.66 -2.03 -0.92
N SER A 352 -19.84 -2.16 -0.32
CA SER A 352 -20.41 -3.44 0.07
C SER A 352 -20.74 -4.32 -1.14
N SER A 353 -21.38 -3.76 -2.18
CA SER A 353 -21.67 -4.45 -3.43
C SER A 353 -20.39 -4.96 -4.07
N LEU A 354 -19.40 -4.09 -4.25
CA LEU A 354 -18.10 -4.43 -4.83
C LEU A 354 -17.36 -5.50 -4.04
N PHE A 355 -17.34 -5.42 -2.70
CA PHE A 355 -16.67 -6.42 -1.87
C PHE A 355 -17.35 -7.80 -1.97
N ILE A 356 -18.69 -7.85 -1.91
CA ILE A 356 -19.44 -9.11 -2.04
C ILE A 356 -19.27 -9.70 -3.44
N ASN A 357 -19.34 -8.85 -4.47
CA ASN A 357 -19.19 -9.28 -5.85
C ASN A 357 -17.75 -9.72 -6.17
N PHE A 358 -16.73 -9.12 -5.55
CA PHE A 358 -15.35 -9.59 -5.62
C PHE A 358 -15.23 -11.03 -5.13
N LEU A 359 -15.82 -11.35 -3.97
CA LEU A 359 -15.81 -12.71 -3.43
C LEU A 359 -16.50 -13.69 -4.38
N LYS A 360 -17.70 -13.33 -4.88
CA LYS A 360 -18.45 -14.15 -5.85
C LYS A 360 -17.76 -14.30 -7.20
N TYR A 361 -17.03 -13.28 -7.64
CA TYR A 361 -16.32 -13.30 -8.92
C TYR A 361 -15.22 -14.36 -8.88
N TYR A 362 -14.40 -14.36 -7.81
CA TYR A 362 -13.31 -15.31 -7.67
C TYR A 362 -13.75 -16.74 -7.28
N THR A 363 -15.04 -16.98 -6.97
CA THR A 363 -15.55 -18.36 -6.91
C THR A 363 -15.69 -18.98 -8.31
N LYS A 364 -15.90 -18.16 -9.35
CA LYS A 364 -16.17 -18.59 -10.73
C LYS A 364 -15.06 -18.27 -11.72
N PHE A 365 -14.05 -17.51 -11.32
CA PHE A 365 -12.93 -17.12 -12.17
C PHE A 365 -12.09 -18.35 -12.57
N GLU A 366 -11.95 -18.59 -13.87
CA GLU A 366 -11.18 -19.70 -14.47
C GLU A 366 -9.87 -19.23 -15.10
#